data_AF-A0A3E1EE53-F1
#
_entry.id   AF-A0A3E1EE53-F1
#
_cell.length_a   1.000
_cell.length_b   1.000
_cell.length_c   1.000
_cell.angle_alpha   90.00
_cell.angle_beta   90.00
_cell.angle_gamma   90.00
#
_symmetry.space_group_name_H-M   'P 1'
#
loop_
_entity.id
_entity.type
_entity.pdbx_description
1 polymer ?
#
loop_
_entity_poly.entity_id
_entity_poly.type
_entity_poly.pdbx_seq_one_letter_code
_entity_poly.pdbx_strand_id
1 'polypeptide(L)'
;MEFFSSDRTTFARQVRLASARNGVQNEVIIWSAIIAILAALCAFSWTFCMYVFGRPEKAFNYNLLLDLGKLPQLKDYQPGNAPRGRFHTPRDLYQLYYNNDSRALRALSSVLRRQFITNFNGVERVTYVRGNYLLQQVHRLGPEDVFPSGLVLRGQAEDYPNVVLEYVLPASVVPDAAFASAPKGVFEIGGAAVCAAVINVSRLNEDKLVFTAVPIVYGAQETSSGLALDLAPPARLNLYGRLPVVREAEVGKP
;
A
#
# COMPACT_ATOMS: atom_id res chain seq x y z
N MET A 1 88.89 -21.87 -18.00
CA MET A 1 87.80 -22.25 -17.07
C MET A 1 86.98 -20.99 -16.72
N GLU A 2 86.18 -20.44 -17.64
CA GLU A 2 85.40 -19.21 -17.36
C GLU A 2 83.99 -19.18 -18.00
N PHE A 3 83.41 -20.33 -18.35
CA PHE A 3 82.10 -20.38 -19.03
C PHE A 3 80.89 -20.61 -18.12
N PHE A 4 81.06 -20.70 -16.79
CA PHE A 4 79.97 -21.09 -15.87
C PHE A 4 79.40 -20.00 -14.95
N SER A 5 79.90 -18.75 -14.98
CA SER A 5 79.40 -17.67 -14.08
C SER A 5 78.26 -16.82 -14.67
N SER A 6 78.15 -16.74 -16.00
CA SER A 6 77.16 -15.90 -16.70
C SER A 6 75.72 -16.38 -16.49
N ASP A 7 75.48 -17.69 -16.58
CA ASP A 7 74.13 -18.27 -16.55
C ASP A 7 73.42 -18.17 -15.19
N ARG A 8 74.16 -18.10 -14.08
CA ARG A 8 73.56 -17.92 -12.75
C ARG A 8 72.98 -16.51 -12.56
N THR A 9 73.57 -15.51 -13.22
CA THR A 9 73.11 -14.11 -13.12
C THR A 9 71.86 -13.85 -13.95
N THR A 10 71.75 -14.49 -15.12
CA THR A 10 70.58 -14.37 -16.00
C THR A 10 69.36 -15.08 -15.42
N PHE A 11 69.54 -16.29 -14.86
CA PHE A 11 68.45 -17.01 -14.19
C PHE A 11 67.92 -16.26 -12.95
N ALA A 12 68.81 -15.75 -12.09
CA ALA A 12 68.41 -14.97 -10.92
C ALA A 12 67.68 -13.67 -11.30
N ARG A 13 68.07 -13.03 -12.41
CA ARG A 13 67.39 -11.86 -12.96
C ARG A 13 66.00 -12.21 -13.50
N GLN A 14 65.86 -13.33 -14.20
CA GLN A 14 64.58 -13.82 -14.70
C GLN A 14 63.60 -14.17 -13.57
N VAL A 15 64.07 -14.83 -12.50
CA VAL A 15 63.24 -15.17 -11.32
C VAL A 15 62.75 -13.91 -10.59
N ARG A 16 63.60 -12.88 -10.42
CA ARG A 16 63.20 -11.60 -9.81
C ARG A 16 62.18 -10.84 -10.66
N LEU A 17 62.37 -10.82 -11.98
CA LEU A 17 61.41 -10.20 -12.90
C LEU A 17 60.06 -10.94 -12.92
N ALA A 18 60.07 -12.28 -12.86
CA ALA A 18 58.85 -13.08 -12.77
C ALA A 18 58.12 -12.84 -11.44
N SER A 19 58.84 -12.79 -10.31
CA SER A 19 58.25 -12.50 -8.99
C SER A 19 57.70 -11.07 -8.90
N ALA A 20 58.41 -10.07 -9.44
CA ALA A 20 57.92 -8.69 -9.50
C ALA A 20 56.70 -8.55 -10.43
N ARG A 21 56.71 -9.24 -11.58
CA ARG A 21 55.56 -9.27 -12.51
C ARG A 21 54.34 -9.92 -11.86
N ASN A 22 54.52 -11.03 -11.15
CA ASN A 22 53.45 -11.71 -10.42
C ASN A 22 52.91 -10.86 -9.26
N GLY A 23 53.78 -10.12 -8.56
CA GLY A 23 53.36 -9.19 -7.49
C GLY A 23 52.48 -8.06 -8.03
N VAL A 24 52.91 -7.40 -9.11
CA VAL A 24 52.14 -6.34 -9.78
C VAL A 24 50.83 -6.89 -10.37
N GLN A 25 50.86 -8.09 -10.97
CA GLN A 25 49.65 -8.73 -11.50
C GLN A 25 48.63 -9.03 -10.39
N ASN A 26 49.08 -9.58 -9.25
CA ASN A 26 48.20 -9.84 -8.11
C ASN A 26 47.60 -8.55 -7.54
N GLU A 27 48.39 -7.48 -7.46
CA GLU A 27 47.91 -6.17 -7.00
C GLU A 27 46.84 -5.60 -7.95
N VAL A 28 47.05 -5.64 -9.27
CA VAL A 28 46.06 -5.19 -10.26
C VAL A 28 44.78 -6.03 -10.22
N ILE A 29 44.89 -7.35 -9.99
CA ILE A 29 43.73 -8.24 -9.82
C ILE A 29 42.94 -7.86 -8.55
N ILE A 30 43.63 -7.61 -7.43
CA ILE A 30 42.97 -7.23 -6.16
C ILE A 30 42.28 -5.86 -6.31
N TRP A 31 42.97 -4.86 -6.87
CA TRP A 31 42.38 -3.54 -7.08
C TRP A 31 41.21 -3.55 -8.06
N SER A 32 41.32 -4.30 -9.16
CA SER A 32 40.19 -4.45 -10.09
C SER A 32 38.99 -5.17 -9.44
N ALA A 33 39.23 -6.16 -8.58
CA ALA A 33 38.17 -6.82 -7.81
C ALA A 33 37.50 -5.84 -6.82
N ILE A 34 38.28 -5.00 -6.12
CA ILE A 34 37.74 -3.96 -5.22
C ILE A 34 36.88 -2.96 -6.02
N ILE A 35 37.36 -2.48 -7.16
CA ILE A 35 36.61 -1.55 -8.02
C ILE A 35 35.32 -2.19 -8.54
N ALA A 36 35.37 -3.45 -8.95
CA ALA A 36 34.18 -4.19 -9.40
C ALA A 36 33.14 -4.34 -8.28
N ILE A 37 33.58 -4.64 -7.04
CA ILE A 37 32.70 -4.72 -5.87
C ILE A 37 32.10 -3.34 -5.56
N LEU A 38 32.89 -2.26 -5.59
CA LEU A 38 32.38 -0.90 -5.38
C LEU A 38 31.36 -0.50 -6.45
N ALA A 39 31.63 -0.81 -7.71
CA ALA A 39 30.71 -0.55 -8.81
C ALA A 39 29.39 -1.33 -8.63
N ALA A 40 29.47 -2.60 -8.23
CA ALA A 40 28.30 -3.41 -7.92
C ALA A 40 27.51 -2.86 -6.72
N LEU A 41 28.18 -2.42 -5.65
CA LEU A 41 27.54 -1.79 -4.49
C LEU A 41 26.87 -0.46 -4.85
N CYS A 42 27.48 0.33 -5.73
CA CYS A 42 26.89 1.56 -6.23
C CYS A 42 25.60 1.29 -7.03
N ALA A 43 25.66 0.33 -7.97
CA ALA A 43 24.49 -0.09 -8.74
C ALA A 43 23.39 -0.70 -7.83
N PHE A 44 23.79 -1.48 -6.83
CA PHE A 44 22.87 -2.04 -5.84
C PHE A 44 22.21 -0.95 -4.98
N SER A 45 22.98 0.02 -4.48
CA SER A 45 22.46 1.16 -3.72
C SER A 45 21.45 1.97 -4.55
N TRP A 46 21.77 2.22 -5.82
CA TRP A 46 20.86 2.94 -6.72
C TRP A 46 19.56 2.18 -7.00
N THR A 47 19.65 0.89 -7.34
CA THR A 47 18.47 0.04 -7.57
C THR A 47 17.64 -0.14 -6.30
N PHE A 48 18.29 -0.25 -5.15
CA PHE A 48 17.64 -0.31 -3.83
C PHE A 48 16.86 0.97 -3.54
N CYS A 49 17.45 2.16 -3.76
CA CYS A 49 16.76 3.43 -3.62
C CYS A 49 15.50 3.48 -4.51
N MET A 50 15.62 3.14 -5.81
CA MET A 50 14.47 3.13 -6.72
C MET A 50 13.37 2.16 -6.27
N TYR A 51 13.75 1.00 -5.73
CA TYR A 51 12.80 0.01 -5.22
C TYR A 51 12.06 0.48 -3.95
N VAL A 52 12.76 1.10 -3.01
CA VAL A 52 12.18 1.61 -1.76
C VAL A 52 11.20 2.76 -2.06
N PHE A 53 11.62 3.74 -2.85
CA PHE A 53 10.78 4.92 -3.15
C PHE A 53 9.69 4.63 -4.18
N GLY A 54 9.89 3.67 -5.09
CA GLY A 54 8.93 3.37 -6.15
C GLY A 54 7.69 2.57 -5.71
N ARG A 55 7.72 1.98 -4.51
CA ARG A 55 6.67 1.09 -3.99
C ARG A 55 6.28 1.40 -2.53
N PRO A 56 5.70 2.58 -2.23
CA PRO A 56 5.29 2.93 -0.87
C PRO A 56 4.13 2.05 -0.35
N GLU A 57 3.48 1.25 -1.19
CA GLU A 57 2.40 0.35 -0.79
C GLU A 57 2.86 -0.87 0.03
N LYS A 58 4.16 -1.18 0.05
CA LYS A 58 4.69 -2.29 0.85
C LYS A 58 4.93 -1.83 2.28
N ALA A 59 4.56 -2.66 3.25
CA ALA A 59 4.66 -2.32 4.67
C ALA A 59 6.06 -1.87 5.12
N PHE A 60 7.10 -2.58 4.68
CA PHE A 60 8.48 -2.19 4.97
C PHE A 60 8.84 -0.81 4.39
N ASN A 61 8.53 -0.58 3.11
CA ASN A 61 8.83 0.69 2.44
C ASN A 61 8.03 1.84 3.07
N TYR A 62 6.77 1.63 3.42
CA TYR A 62 5.95 2.64 4.08
C TYR A 62 6.54 3.09 5.42
N ASN A 63 6.91 2.15 6.29
CA ASN A 63 7.51 2.49 7.59
C ASN A 63 8.83 3.24 7.40
N LEU A 64 9.67 2.79 6.47
CA LEU A 64 10.93 3.47 6.16
C LEU A 64 10.69 4.89 5.63
N LEU A 65 9.72 5.10 4.74
CA LEU A 65 9.40 6.42 4.19
C LEU A 65 8.71 7.34 5.19
N LEU A 66 7.95 6.76 6.14
CA LEU A 66 7.32 7.47 7.24
C LEU A 66 8.38 7.98 8.22
N ASP A 67 9.33 7.11 8.61
CA ASP A 67 10.44 7.46 9.50
C ASP A 67 11.38 8.50 8.87
N LEU A 68 11.58 8.43 7.55
CA LEU A 68 12.33 9.43 6.79
C LEU A 68 11.57 10.76 6.58
N GLY A 69 10.30 10.85 7.03
CA GLY A 69 9.46 12.03 6.87
C GLY A 69 9.15 12.38 5.40
N LYS A 70 9.24 11.40 4.49
CA LYS A 70 9.03 11.60 3.05
C LYS A 70 7.59 11.35 2.62
N LEU A 71 6.79 10.65 3.43
CA LEU A 71 5.36 10.49 3.16
C LEU A 71 4.58 11.72 3.62
N PRO A 72 3.67 12.26 2.78
CA PRO A 72 2.79 13.32 3.22
C PRO A 72 1.84 12.78 4.29
N GLN A 73 1.58 13.55 5.34
CA GLN A 73 0.50 13.23 6.28
C GLN A 73 -0.82 13.15 5.52
N LEU A 74 -1.69 12.22 5.90
CA LEU A 74 -3.00 12.08 5.24
C LEU A 74 -3.75 13.42 5.35
N LYS A 75 -4.13 13.97 4.21
CA LYS A 75 -4.82 15.25 4.14
C LYS A 75 -6.28 15.07 4.50
N ASP A 76 -6.78 15.97 5.33
CA ASP A 76 -8.21 16.18 5.45
C ASP A 76 -8.70 17.04 4.27
N TYR A 77 -9.63 16.50 3.48
CA TYR A 77 -10.21 17.22 2.36
C TYR A 77 -11.54 17.82 2.78
N GLN A 78 -11.71 19.12 2.52
CA GLN A 78 -13.05 19.69 2.54
C GLN A 78 -13.84 19.21 1.31
N PRO A 79 -15.18 19.11 1.39
CA PRO A 79 -16.02 18.64 0.28
C PRO A 79 -15.73 19.34 -1.07
N GLY A 80 -15.37 20.63 -1.04
CA GLY A 80 -15.05 21.41 -2.24
C GLY A 80 -13.62 21.25 -2.79
N ASN A 81 -12.69 20.70 -2.00
CA ASN A 81 -11.27 20.56 -2.38
C ASN A 81 -10.86 19.08 -2.56
N ALA A 82 -11.83 18.16 -2.53
CA ALA A 82 -11.59 16.75 -2.79
C ALA A 82 -10.98 16.54 -4.20
N PRO A 83 -10.07 15.57 -4.39
CA PRO A 83 -9.51 15.26 -5.69
C PRO A 83 -10.60 14.93 -6.71
N ARG A 84 -10.41 15.37 -7.96
CA ARG A 84 -11.34 15.07 -9.04
C ARG A 84 -11.46 13.56 -9.21
N GLY A 85 -12.69 13.08 -9.26
CA GLY A 85 -12.97 11.66 -9.40
C GLY A 85 -14.34 11.40 -10.00
N ARG A 86 -14.61 10.12 -10.23
CA ARG A 86 -15.88 9.64 -10.77
C ARG A 86 -16.60 8.81 -9.73
N PHE A 87 -17.86 9.12 -9.51
CA PHE A 87 -18.74 8.33 -8.67
C PHE A 87 -19.29 7.16 -9.47
N HIS A 88 -19.12 5.95 -8.93
CA HIS A 88 -19.59 4.71 -9.52
C HIS A 88 -20.68 4.11 -8.64
N THR A 89 -21.74 3.64 -9.30
CA THR A 89 -22.77 2.83 -8.64
C THR A 89 -22.22 1.41 -8.40
N PRO A 90 -22.84 0.60 -7.52
CA PRO A 90 -22.41 -0.79 -7.30
C PRO A 90 -22.32 -1.57 -8.62
N ARG A 91 -23.29 -1.38 -9.52
CA ARG A 91 -23.30 -2.00 -10.84
C ARG A 91 -22.10 -1.60 -11.70
N ASP A 92 -21.77 -0.30 -11.74
CA ASP A 92 -20.63 0.21 -12.50
C ASP A 92 -19.30 -0.35 -11.95
N LEU A 93 -19.16 -0.41 -10.62
CA LEU A 93 -17.98 -0.99 -9.96
C LEU A 93 -17.83 -2.46 -10.32
N TYR A 94 -18.91 -3.23 -10.27
CA TYR A 94 -18.86 -4.63 -10.66
C TYR A 94 -18.39 -4.79 -12.10
N GLN A 95 -19.01 -4.09 -13.04
CA GLN A 95 -18.65 -4.18 -14.47
C GLN A 95 -17.20 -3.77 -14.73
N LEU A 96 -16.69 -2.76 -14.00
CA LEU A 96 -15.32 -2.26 -14.17
C LEU A 96 -14.27 -3.29 -13.72
N TYR A 97 -14.54 -4.03 -12.64
CA TYR A 97 -13.56 -4.90 -12.01
C TYR A 97 -13.78 -6.40 -12.24
N TYR A 98 -14.98 -6.83 -12.62
CA TYR A 98 -15.35 -8.25 -12.72
C TYR A 98 -14.49 -9.07 -13.68
N ASN A 99 -14.11 -8.50 -14.83
CA ASN A 99 -13.31 -9.19 -15.85
C ASN A 99 -11.84 -9.36 -15.44
N ASN A 100 -11.41 -8.79 -14.31
CA ASN A 100 -10.04 -8.93 -13.83
C ASN A 100 -9.88 -10.22 -13.02
N ASP A 101 -8.81 -10.95 -13.32
CA ASP A 101 -8.39 -12.11 -12.54
C ASP A 101 -7.91 -11.69 -11.14
N SER A 102 -7.91 -12.62 -10.19
CA SER A 102 -7.51 -12.41 -8.80
C SER A 102 -6.11 -11.80 -8.65
N ARG A 103 -5.17 -12.17 -9.53
CA ARG A 103 -3.83 -11.57 -9.54
C ARG A 103 -3.85 -10.11 -10.01
N ALA A 104 -4.66 -9.81 -11.04
CA ALA A 104 -4.83 -8.46 -11.54
C ALA A 104 -5.53 -7.56 -10.50
N LEU A 105 -6.55 -8.08 -9.80
CA LEU A 105 -7.22 -7.37 -8.70
C LEU A 105 -6.27 -7.01 -7.56
N ARG A 106 -5.33 -7.89 -7.20
CA ARG A 106 -4.29 -7.57 -6.21
C ARG A 106 -3.36 -6.45 -6.69
N ALA A 107 -2.96 -6.48 -7.96
CA ALA A 107 -2.13 -5.42 -8.54
C ALA A 107 -2.89 -4.07 -8.57
N LEU A 108 -4.15 -4.07 -8.98
CA LEU A 108 -5.00 -2.88 -8.95
C LEU A 108 -5.18 -2.35 -7.54
N SER A 109 -5.46 -3.23 -6.57
CA SER A 109 -5.56 -2.85 -5.16
C SER A 109 -4.29 -2.23 -4.62
N SER A 110 -3.12 -2.73 -5.03
CA SER A 110 -1.83 -2.13 -4.66
C SER A 110 -1.67 -0.69 -5.20
N VAL A 111 -2.18 -0.43 -6.42
CA VAL A 111 -2.21 0.92 -7.01
C VAL A 111 -3.19 1.82 -6.28
N LEU A 112 -4.41 1.36 -5.99
CA LEU A 112 -5.43 2.12 -5.26
C LEU A 112 -4.93 2.49 -3.84
N ARG A 113 -4.31 1.54 -3.14
CA ARG A 113 -3.67 1.80 -1.84
C ARG A 113 -2.56 2.84 -1.93
N ARG A 114 -1.70 2.74 -2.96
CA ARG A 114 -0.65 3.73 -3.18
C ARG A 114 -1.25 5.13 -3.36
N GLN A 115 -2.28 5.25 -4.20
CA GLN A 115 -2.96 6.53 -4.43
C GLN A 115 -3.49 7.14 -3.13
N PHE A 116 -4.09 6.33 -2.26
CA PHE A 116 -4.56 6.79 -0.95
C PHE A 116 -3.42 7.29 -0.06
N ILE A 117 -2.34 6.49 0.08
CA ILE A 117 -1.17 6.84 0.91
C ILE A 117 -0.47 8.12 0.40
N THR A 118 -0.47 8.34 -0.93
CA THR A 118 0.13 9.53 -1.53
C THR A 118 -0.84 10.71 -1.63
N ASN A 119 -1.97 10.70 -0.90
CA ASN A 119 -2.99 11.75 -0.95
C ASN A 119 -3.47 12.07 -2.37
N PHE A 120 -3.62 11.05 -3.20
CA PHE A 120 -4.05 11.15 -4.60
C PHE A 120 -3.20 12.11 -5.46
N ASN A 121 -1.97 12.39 -5.05
CA ASN A 121 -1.08 13.26 -5.80
C ASN A 121 -0.71 12.62 -7.15
N GLY A 122 -0.87 13.37 -8.24
CA GLY A 122 -0.62 12.89 -9.61
C GLY A 122 -1.67 11.90 -10.14
N VAL A 123 -2.82 11.76 -9.48
CA VAL A 123 -3.93 10.91 -9.96
C VAL A 123 -4.91 11.73 -10.78
N GLU A 124 -5.17 11.32 -12.02
CA GLU A 124 -6.11 12.03 -12.90
C GLU A 124 -7.57 11.89 -12.45
N ARG A 125 -7.97 10.69 -12.01
CA ARG A 125 -9.35 10.38 -11.62
C ARG A 125 -9.40 9.38 -10.48
N VAL A 126 -9.94 9.80 -9.34
CA VAL A 126 -10.21 8.92 -8.20
C VAL A 126 -11.54 8.18 -8.40
N THR A 127 -11.60 6.92 -8.00
CA THR A 127 -12.82 6.11 -8.03
C THR A 127 -13.57 6.28 -6.70
N TYR A 128 -14.73 6.95 -6.75
CA TYR A 128 -15.61 7.10 -5.61
C TYR A 128 -16.80 6.14 -5.68
N VAL A 129 -17.26 5.69 -4.52
CA VAL A 129 -18.45 4.83 -4.38
C VAL A 129 -19.67 5.68 -4.03
N ARG A 130 -20.82 5.33 -4.58
CA ARG A 130 -22.13 5.81 -4.15
C ARG A 130 -23.16 4.69 -4.16
N GLY A 131 -24.22 4.83 -3.37
CA GLY A 131 -25.37 3.94 -3.39
C GLY A 131 -25.82 3.50 -2.00
N ASN A 132 -26.81 2.61 -1.99
CA ASN A 132 -27.44 2.08 -0.79
C ASN A 132 -26.92 0.66 -0.49
N TYR A 133 -26.58 0.43 0.77
CA TYR A 133 -26.02 -0.82 1.22
C TYR A 133 -26.78 -1.33 2.45
N LEU A 134 -27.28 -2.55 2.35
CA LEU A 134 -27.86 -3.26 3.49
C LEU A 134 -26.72 -3.68 4.42
N LEU A 135 -26.70 -3.14 5.64
CA LEU A 135 -25.69 -3.47 6.64
C LEU A 135 -25.80 -4.94 7.03
N GLN A 136 -24.67 -5.65 6.95
CA GLN A 136 -24.54 -7.04 7.39
C GLN A 136 -23.80 -7.12 8.73
N GLN A 137 -22.77 -6.29 8.92
CA GLN A 137 -21.91 -6.35 10.09
C GLN A 137 -21.23 -5.01 10.36
N VAL A 138 -21.03 -4.70 11.64
CA VAL A 138 -20.14 -3.63 12.10
C VAL A 138 -18.95 -4.27 12.80
N HIS A 139 -17.76 -3.81 12.47
CA HIS A 139 -16.52 -4.25 13.08
C HIS A 139 -15.76 -3.06 13.67
N ARG A 140 -15.25 -3.19 14.89
CA ARG A 140 -14.42 -2.17 15.53
C ARG A 140 -12.97 -2.42 15.14
N LEU A 141 -12.31 -1.39 14.61
CA LEU A 141 -10.90 -1.48 14.23
C LEU A 141 -10.00 -1.56 15.47
N GLY A 142 -8.96 -2.37 15.36
CA GLY A 142 -7.89 -2.52 16.35
C GLY A 142 -6.50 -2.15 15.81
N PRO A 143 -5.48 -2.18 16.67
CA PRO A 143 -4.11 -1.79 16.30
C PRO A 143 -3.46 -2.71 15.24
N GLU A 144 -3.95 -3.94 15.11
CA GLU A 144 -3.49 -4.92 14.12
C GLU A 144 -4.10 -4.69 12.73
N ASP A 145 -5.17 -3.90 12.64
CA ASP A 145 -5.83 -3.58 11.38
C ASP A 145 -5.11 -2.47 10.64
N VAL A 146 -5.38 -2.36 9.34
CA VAL A 146 -4.76 -1.34 8.46
C VAL A 146 -4.95 0.07 8.99
N PHE A 147 -6.13 0.30 9.57
CA PHE A 147 -6.50 1.51 10.25
C PHE A 147 -6.51 1.16 11.75
N PRO A 148 -5.65 1.77 12.57
CA PRO A 148 -5.46 1.34 13.96
C PRO A 148 -6.65 1.64 14.87
N SER A 149 -7.56 2.52 14.45
CA SER A 149 -8.75 2.93 15.20
C SER A 149 -9.87 3.40 14.26
N GLY A 150 -11.12 3.16 14.67
CA GLY A 150 -12.32 3.51 13.90
C GLY A 150 -13.34 2.38 13.85
N LEU A 151 -14.26 2.48 12.89
CA LEU A 151 -15.31 1.50 12.62
C LEU A 151 -15.26 1.03 11.17
N VAL A 152 -15.71 -0.19 10.91
CA VAL A 152 -15.95 -0.70 9.56
C VAL A 152 -17.41 -1.11 9.48
N LEU A 153 -18.13 -0.53 8.50
CA LEU A 153 -19.47 -0.93 8.14
C LEU A 153 -19.38 -1.84 6.92
N ARG A 154 -19.72 -3.12 7.10
CA ARG A 154 -19.81 -4.06 6.00
C ARG A 154 -21.26 -4.17 5.56
N GLY A 155 -21.53 -3.84 4.31
CA GLY A 155 -22.85 -3.91 3.73
C GLY A 155 -22.86 -4.52 2.33
N GLN A 156 -24.00 -5.08 1.95
CA GLN A 156 -24.24 -5.59 0.60
C GLN A 156 -25.06 -4.57 -0.17
N ALA A 157 -24.70 -4.31 -1.42
CA ALA A 157 -25.44 -3.35 -2.24
C ALA A 157 -26.88 -3.83 -2.47
N GLU A 158 -27.84 -2.93 -2.25
CA GLU A 158 -29.27 -3.20 -2.40
C GLU A 158 -29.62 -3.46 -3.87
N ASP A 159 -29.14 -2.58 -4.77
CA ASP A 159 -29.38 -2.67 -6.21
C ASP A 159 -28.59 -3.79 -6.90
N TYR A 160 -27.52 -4.30 -6.27
CA TYR A 160 -26.62 -5.27 -6.89
C TYR A 160 -25.95 -6.21 -5.87
N PRO A 161 -26.62 -7.31 -5.47
CA PRO A 161 -26.17 -8.19 -4.38
C PRO A 161 -24.79 -8.83 -4.57
N ASN A 162 -24.24 -8.82 -5.79
CA ASN A 162 -22.90 -9.33 -6.09
C ASN A 162 -21.78 -8.38 -5.65
N VAL A 163 -22.13 -7.19 -5.15
CA VAL A 163 -21.20 -6.20 -4.63
C VAL A 163 -21.37 -6.07 -3.13
N VAL A 164 -20.26 -6.28 -2.42
CA VAL A 164 -20.13 -6.03 -0.98
C VAL A 164 -19.21 -4.84 -0.80
N LEU A 165 -19.58 -3.95 0.11
CA LEU A 165 -18.77 -2.80 0.48
C LEU A 165 -18.36 -2.91 1.95
N GLU A 166 -17.06 -2.78 2.19
CA GLU A 166 -16.50 -2.44 3.48
C GLU A 166 -16.20 -0.94 3.51
N TYR A 167 -17.05 -0.20 4.20
CA TYR A 167 -16.88 1.21 4.41
C TYR A 167 -16.13 1.44 5.73
N VAL A 168 -14.87 1.81 5.60
CA VAL A 168 -13.96 2.05 6.73
C VAL A 168 -14.09 3.50 7.13
N LEU A 169 -14.36 3.73 8.41
CA LEU A 169 -14.55 5.03 9.05
C LEU A 169 -13.45 5.23 10.10
N PRO A 170 -12.29 5.78 9.72
CA PRO A 170 -11.21 6.06 10.65
C PRO A 170 -11.63 7.16 11.64
N ALA A 171 -11.45 6.90 12.92
CA ALA A 171 -11.73 7.85 13.99
C ALA A 171 -10.72 7.66 15.13
N SER A 172 -10.31 8.76 15.76
CA SER A 172 -9.36 8.74 16.88
C SER A 172 -9.97 8.12 18.13
N VAL A 173 -11.26 8.37 18.35
CA VAL A 173 -12.05 7.81 19.46
C VAL A 173 -13.34 7.27 18.88
N VAL A 174 -13.64 6.02 19.19
CA VAL A 174 -14.92 5.39 18.86
C VAL A 174 -15.68 5.24 20.17
N PRO A 175 -16.72 6.06 20.42
CA PRO A 175 -17.59 5.88 21.57
C PRO A 175 -18.29 4.53 21.50
N ASP A 176 -18.37 3.79 22.61
CA ASP A 176 -19.08 2.51 22.63
C ASP A 176 -20.57 2.68 22.28
N ALA A 177 -21.14 3.85 22.57
CA ALA A 177 -22.49 4.24 22.15
C ALA A 177 -22.62 4.35 20.62
N ALA A 178 -21.58 4.78 19.89
CA ALA A 178 -21.60 4.82 18.43
C ALA A 178 -21.59 3.40 17.83
N PHE A 179 -20.84 2.48 18.45
CA PHE A 179 -20.88 1.06 18.05
C PHE A 179 -22.23 0.41 18.35
N ALA A 180 -22.83 0.69 19.52
CA ALA A 180 -24.14 0.18 19.90
C ALA A 180 -25.30 0.76 19.06
N SER A 181 -25.17 2.03 18.65
CA SER A 181 -26.09 2.75 17.76
C SER A 181 -25.74 2.57 16.28
N ALA A 182 -24.90 1.60 15.95
CA ALA A 182 -24.63 1.25 14.57
C ALA A 182 -25.96 1.03 13.80
N PRO A 183 -26.00 1.41 12.50
CA PRO A 183 -27.19 1.24 11.67
C PRO A 183 -27.79 -0.16 11.83
N LYS A 184 -29.09 -0.28 12.06
CA LYS A 184 -29.78 -1.58 11.93
C LYS A 184 -30.64 -1.53 10.66
N GLY A 185 -30.00 -1.70 9.50
CA GLY A 185 -30.69 -1.62 8.21
C GLY A 185 -29.79 -1.11 7.08
N VAL A 186 -30.34 -0.26 6.22
CA VAL A 186 -29.64 0.30 5.07
C VAL A 186 -28.86 1.56 5.47
N PHE A 187 -27.63 1.68 4.98
CA PHE A 187 -26.86 2.92 5.04
C PHE A 187 -26.59 3.42 3.62
N GLU A 188 -26.69 4.75 3.46
CA GLU A 188 -26.45 5.41 2.19
C GLU A 188 -25.06 6.03 2.17
N ILE A 189 -24.34 5.86 1.06
CA ILE A 189 -23.14 6.61 0.77
C ILE A 189 -23.50 7.68 -0.26
N GLY A 190 -23.79 8.87 0.27
CA GLY A 190 -24.14 10.06 -0.49
C GLY A 190 -22.91 10.67 -1.17
N GLY A 191 -23.13 11.22 -2.39
CA GLY A 191 -22.10 11.63 -3.34
C GLY A 191 -21.01 12.62 -2.86
N ALA A 192 -20.96 13.82 -3.44
CA ALA A 192 -19.80 14.73 -3.32
C ALA A 192 -19.49 15.23 -1.89
N ALA A 193 -20.40 15.05 -0.94
CA ALA A 193 -20.20 15.44 0.45
C ALA A 193 -19.29 14.48 1.23
N VAL A 194 -19.39 13.17 0.96
CA VAL A 194 -18.65 12.13 1.70
C VAL A 194 -17.38 11.70 0.96
N CYS A 195 -17.45 11.67 -0.38
CA CYS A 195 -16.34 11.23 -1.25
C CYS A 195 -15.69 9.91 -0.78
N ALA A 196 -16.46 8.82 -0.71
CA ALA A 196 -15.91 7.52 -0.30
C ALA A 196 -15.00 6.94 -1.40
N ALA A 197 -13.68 7.03 -1.22
CA ALA A 197 -12.68 6.59 -2.20
C ALA A 197 -12.41 5.08 -2.07
N VAL A 198 -12.39 4.35 -3.18
CA VAL A 198 -12.04 2.93 -3.21
C VAL A 198 -10.52 2.77 -3.04
N ILE A 199 -10.11 2.02 -2.02
CA ILE A 199 -8.69 1.76 -1.74
C ILE A 199 -8.26 0.32 -2.01
N ASN A 200 -9.22 -0.61 -2.10
CA ASN A 200 -8.96 -2.03 -2.32
C ASN A 200 -10.17 -2.71 -2.97
N VAL A 201 -9.87 -3.69 -3.82
CA VAL A 201 -10.86 -4.55 -4.49
C VAL A 201 -10.39 -6.00 -4.38
N SER A 202 -11.25 -6.84 -3.83
CA SER A 202 -10.96 -8.26 -3.70
C SER A 202 -12.14 -9.09 -4.16
N ARG A 203 -11.85 -10.31 -4.61
CA ARG A 203 -12.86 -11.29 -4.96
C ARG A 203 -13.13 -12.14 -3.73
N LEU A 204 -14.40 -12.21 -3.32
CA LEU A 204 -14.85 -13.07 -2.24
C LEU A 204 -15.09 -14.48 -2.79
N ASN A 205 -16.04 -14.58 -3.72
CA ASN A 205 -16.40 -15.79 -4.46
C ASN A 205 -16.42 -15.47 -5.96
N GLU A 206 -16.65 -16.47 -6.82
CA GLU A 206 -16.63 -16.31 -8.29
C GLU A 206 -17.46 -15.09 -8.76
N ASP A 207 -18.64 -14.90 -8.16
CA ASP A 207 -19.58 -13.84 -8.53
C ASP A 207 -19.62 -12.64 -7.57
N LYS A 208 -18.81 -12.64 -6.49
CA LYS A 208 -18.88 -11.58 -5.46
C LYS A 208 -17.59 -10.80 -5.34
N LEU A 209 -17.69 -9.48 -5.48
CA LEU A 209 -16.60 -8.55 -5.28
C LEU A 209 -16.79 -7.75 -3.99
N VAL A 210 -15.72 -7.62 -3.23
CA VAL A 210 -15.65 -6.82 -2.01
C VAL A 210 -14.78 -5.60 -2.29
N PHE A 211 -15.37 -4.42 -2.12
CA PHE A 211 -14.71 -3.13 -2.23
C PHE A 211 -14.46 -2.60 -0.83
N THR A 212 -13.26 -2.07 -0.59
CA THR A 212 -12.97 -1.31 0.63
C THR A 212 -12.92 0.16 0.26
N ALA A 213 -13.78 0.97 0.88
CA ALA A 213 -13.80 2.41 0.67
C ALA A 213 -13.57 3.18 1.98
N VAL A 214 -12.97 4.36 1.86
CA VAL A 214 -12.66 5.25 2.99
C VAL A 214 -13.15 6.66 2.65
N PRO A 215 -13.81 7.39 3.56
CA PRO A 215 -14.08 8.80 3.35
C PRO A 215 -12.77 9.57 3.31
N ILE A 216 -12.65 10.49 2.36
CA ILE A 216 -11.52 11.43 2.31
C ILE A 216 -11.87 12.78 2.92
N VAL A 217 -13.17 13.02 3.15
CA VAL A 217 -13.69 14.18 3.87
C VAL A 217 -13.90 13.77 5.31
N TYR A 218 -13.11 14.35 6.22
CA TYR A 218 -13.17 14.04 7.65
C TYR A 218 -13.93 15.13 8.43
N GLY A 219 -14.17 14.87 9.72
CA GLY A 219 -15.01 15.69 10.61
C GLY A 219 -16.26 14.96 11.10
N ALA A 220 -17.14 15.70 11.77
CA ALA A 220 -18.39 15.19 12.30
C ALA A 220 -19.31 14.72 11.17
N GLN A 221 -19.43 13.41 11.02
CA GLN A 221 -20.34 12.78 10.08
C GLN A 221 -21.48 12.13 10.85
N GLU A 222 -22.70 12.52 10.51
CA GLU A 222 -23.90 11.78 10.87
C GLU A 222 -24.27 10.92 9.66
N THR A 223 -24.13 9.60 9.82
CA THR A 223 -24.67 8.68 8.82
C THR A 223 -26.18 8.77 8.86
N SER A 224 -26.85 8.62 7.71
CA SER A 224 -28.32 8.65 7.59
C SER A 224 -29.06 7.67 8.53
N SER A 225 -28.34 6.70 9.07
CA SER A 225 -28.83 5.71 10.04
C SER A 225 -28.62 6.08 11.52
N GLY A 226 -28.19 7.32 11.83
CA GLY A 226 -28.04 7.82 13.21
C GLY A 226 -26.66 7.62 13.85
N LEU A 227 -25.68 7.12 13.11
CA LEU A 227 -24.29 7.00 13.58
C LEU A 227 -23.59 8.36 13.47
N ALA A 228 -23.41 9.03 14.60
CA ALA A 228 -22.58 10.22 14.72
C ALA A 228 -21.15 9.81 15.11
N LEU A 229 -20.19 10.05 14.22
CA LEU A 229 -18.77 9.80 14.47
C LEU A 229 -17.94 11.00 14.01
N ASP A 230 -16.99 11.41 14.84
CA ASP A 230 -16.00 12.40 14.46
C ASP A 230 -14.84 11.70 13.74
N LEU A 231 -14.87 11.77 12.42
CA LEU A 231 -13.87 11.12 11.59
C LEU A 231 -12.58 11.92 11.63
N ALA A 232 -11.46 11.21 11.72
CA ALA A 232 -10.14 11.82 11.71
C ALA A 232 -9.20 11.03 10.79
N PRO A 233 -8.37 11.70 9.98
CA PRO A 233 -7.38 11.01 9.18
C PRO A 233 -6.39 10.30 10.11
N PRO A 234 -6.09 9.01 9.89
CA PRO A 234 -5.18 8.28 10.74
C PRO A 234 -3.75 8.82 10.57
N ALA A 235 -3.07 9.12 11.68
CA ALA A 235 -1.70 9.61 11.66
C ALA A 235 -0.70 8.56 11.12
N ARG A 236 -0.99 7.27 11.35
CA ARG A 236 -0.20 6.13 10.88
C ARG A 236 -1.12 5.02 10.41
N LEU A 237 -0.76 4.36 9.32
CA LEU A 237 -1.44 3.17 8.81
C LEU A 237 -0.58 1.94 9.09
N ASN A 238 -1.20 0.83 9.48
CA ASN A 238 -0.51 -0.45 9.62
C ASN A 238 -0.62 -1.25 8.31
N LEU A 239 0.33 -1.08 7.40
CA LEU A 239 0.28 -1.78 6.11
C LEU A 239 0.55 -3.29 6.19
N TYR A 240 0.93 -3.83 7.37
CA TYR A 240 0.93 -5.28 7.59
C TYR A 240 -0.50 -5.83 7.75
N GLY A 241 -1.45 -4.97 8.10
CA GLY A 241 -2.87 -5.29 8.15
C GLY A 241 -3.42 -5.70 6.78
N ARG A 242 -4.36 -6.65 6.82
CA ARG A 242 -5.05 -7.17 5.65
C ARG A 242 -6.21 -6.26 5.25
N LEU A 243 -6.46 -6.19 3.94
CA LEU A 243 -7.75 -5.76 3.37
C LEU A 243 -8.32 -6.91 2.53
N PRO A 244 -9.64 -7.15 2.49
CA PRO A 244 -10.69 -6.58 3.36
C PRO A 244 -10.42 -6.86 4.85
N VAL A 245 -10.91 -5.98 5.73
CA VAL A 245 -10.68 -6.05 7.18
C VAL A 245 -11.51 -7.17 7.80
N VAL A 246 -12.79 -7.26 7.43
CA VAL A 246 -13.72 -8.23 8.01
C VAL A 246 -13.55 -9.57 7.32
N ARG A 247 -13.33 -10.63 8.10
CA ARG A 247 -13.17 -11.97 7.54
C ARG A 247 -14.51 -12.55 7.12
N GLU A 248 -14.50 -13.39 6.09
CA GLU A 248 -15.70 -14.10 5.65
C GLU A 248 -16.29 -15.01 6.75
N ALA A 249 -15.45 -15.65 7.56
CA ALA A 249 -15.86 -16.49 8.69
C ALA A 249 -16.55 -15.71 9.83
N GLU A 250 -16.43 -14.38 9.84
CA GLU A 250 -17.02 -13.52 10.87
C GLU A 250 -18.38 -12.94 10.43
N VAL A 251 -18.73 -13.13 9.15
CA VAL A 251 -20.05 -12.77 8.59
C VAL A 251 -21.06 -13.84 9.02
N GLY A 252 -21.72 -13.63 10.16
CA GLY A 252 -22.77 -14.53 10.66
C GLY A 252 -22.73 -14.82 12.16
N LYS A 253 -21.83 -14.21 12.93
CA LYS A 253 -21.96 -14.21 14.39
C LYS A 253 -22.80 -13.00 14.82
N PRO A 254 -23.97 -13.22 15.45
CA PRO A 254 -24.82 -12.14 15.95
C PRO A 254 -24.12 -11.32 17.05
#